data_AF-A0AAE3FNY4-F1
#
_entry.id   AF-A0AAE3FNY4-F1
#
_cell.length_a   1.000
_cell.length_b   1.000
_cell.length_c   1.000
_cell.angle_alpha   90.00
_cell.angle_beta   90.00
_cell.angle_gamma   90.00
#
_symmetry.space_group_name_H-M   'P 1'
#
loop_
_entity.id
_entity.type
_entity.pdbx_description
1 polymer ?
#
loop_
_entity_poly.entity_id
_entity_poly.type
_entity_poly.pdbx_seq_one_letter_code
_entity_poly.pdbx_strand_id
1 'polypeptide(L)' 'MEVRVPPIPEEKEVVLDPRKTALLVVDMQNDFVRKEGKLYVPEAEKTIPAIRELLRKARESSA' A
#
# COMPACT_ATOMS: atom_id res chain seq x y z
N MET A 1 -15.69 -19.12 17.81
CA MET A 1 -16.04 -18.67 16.45
C MET A 1 -14.83 -18.98 15.58
N GLU A 2 -14.98 -19.84 14.59
CA GLU A 2 -13.86 -20.31 13.75
C GLU A 2 -13.69 -19.34 12.57
N VAL A 3 -12.54 -18.68 12.47
CA VAL A 3 -12.24 -17.77 11.36
C VAL A 3 -11.76 -18.60 10.17
N ARG A 4 -12.48 -18.54 9.05
CA ARG A 4 -12.11 -19.19 7.79
C ARG A 4 -11.57 -18.15 6.82
N VAL A 5 -10.30 -18.28 6.46
CA VAL A 5 -9.64 -17.41 5.47
C VAL A 5 -9.58 -18.18 4.14
N PRO A 6 -10.07 -17.60 3.03
CA PRO A 6 -9.93 -18.23 1.72
C PRO A 6 -8.45 -18.28 1.30
N PRO A 7 -8.04 -19.25 0.46
CA PRO A 7 -6.72 -19.23 -0.14
C PRO A 7 -6.58 -17.97 -1.01
N ILE A 8 -5.51 -17.19 -0.77
CA ILE A 8 -5.15 -16.03 -1.58
C ILE A 8 -4.02 -16.49 -2.50
N PRO A 9 -4.26 -16.64 -3.82
CA PRO A 9 -3.22 -17.06 -4.74
C PRO A 9 -2.13 -15.99 -4.85
N GLU A 10 -0.88 -16.42 -4.79
CA GLU A 10 0.29 -15.57 -4.97
C GLU A 10 0.85 -15.79 -6.38
N GLU A 11 0.85 -14.74 -7.20
CA GLU A 11 1.47 -14.74 -8.52
C GLU A 11 2.90 -14.21 -8.43
N LYS A 12 3.86 -14.88 -9.05
CA LYS A 12 5.27 -14.45 -9.06
C LYS A 12 5.47 -13.13 -9.82
N GLU A 13 4.63 -12.90 -10.84
CA GLU A 13 4.63 -11.69 -11.64
C GLU A 13 3.19 -11.23 -11.87
N VAL A 14 2.98 -9.92 -11.79
CA VAL A 14 1.66 -9.31 -12.00
C VAL A 14 1.80 -8.21 -13.06
N VAL A 15 1.02 -8.32 -14.13
CA VAL A 15 0.91 -7.29 -15.17
C VAL A 15 -0.44 -6.59 -15.00
N LEU A 16 -0.41 -5.27 -14.83
CA LEU A 16 -1.61 -4.45 -14.55
C LEU A 16 -1.90 -3.51 -15.71
N ASP A 17 -3.14 -3.54 -16.25
CA ASP A 17 -3.60 -2.52 -17.20
C ASP A 17 -3.87 -1.22 -16.43
N PRO A 18 -3.14 -0.12 -16.69
CA PRO A 18 -3.32 1.13 -15.96
C PRO A 18 -4.73 1.71 -16.07
N ARG A 19 -5.48 1.40 -17.13
CA ARG A 19 -6.86 1.88 -17.32
C ARG A 19 -7.90 1.12 -16.48
N LYS A 20 -7.51 -0.01 -15.89
CA LYS A 20 -8.39 -0.87 -15.08
C LYS A 20 -7.90 -1.04 -13.65
N THR A 21 -6.89 -0.28 -13.25
CA THR A 21 -6.18 -0.46 -11.99
C THR A 21 -6.14 0.85 -11.23
N ALA A 22 -6.34 0.79 -9.92
CA ALA A 22 -6.17 1.93 -9.02
C ALA A 22 -5.12 1.62 -7.95
N LEU A 23 -4.37 2.64 -7.53
CA LEU A 23 -3.46 2.57 -6.40
C LEU A 23 -4.13 3.19 -5.17
N LEU A 24 -4.29 2.39 -4.11
CA LEU A 24 -4.81 2.86 -2.83
C LEU A 24 -3.66 2.97 -1.82
N VAL A 25 -3.51 4.14 -1.19
CA VAL A 25 -2.57 4.37 -0.10
C VAL A 25 -3.39 4.54 1.19
N VAL A 26 -3.36 3.54 2.05
CA VAL A 26 -4.22 3.46 3.24
C VAL A 26 -3.48 3.96 4.47
N ASP A 27 -4.14 4.80 5.28
CA ASP A 27 -3.74 5.23 6.62
C ASP A 27 -2.31 5.79 6.77
N MET A 28 -1.75 6.40 5.71
CA MET A 28 -0.45 7.09 5.75
C MET A 28 -0.52 8.49 6.42
N GLN A 29 -1.38 8.64 7.43
CA GLN A 29 -1.51 9.85 8.22
C GLN A 29 -0.39 9.92 9.27
N ASN A 30 0.00 11.12 9.69
CA ASN A 30 1.04 11.30 10.70
C ASN A 30 0.76 10.54 12.00
N ASP A 31 -0.52 10.33 12.36
CA ASP A 31 -0.91 9.65 13.60
C ASP A 31 -0.50 8.17 13.63
N PHE A 32 -0.32 7.55 12.46
CA PHE A 32 0.19 6.18 12.31
C PHE A 32 1.68 6.13 11.97
N VAL A 33 2.21 7.18 11.32
CA VAL A 33 3.54 7.15 10.71
C VAL A 33 4.62 7.84 11.55
N ARG A 34 4.30 8.94 12.24
CA ARG A 34 5.26 9.70 13.04
C ARG A 34 5.33 9.12 14.45
N LYS A 35 6.52 9.15 15.06
CA LYS A 35 6.76 8.60 16.41
C LYS A 35 5.89 9.24 17.48
N GLU A 36 5.48 10.48 17.25
CA GLU A 36 4.66 11.29 18.14
C GLU A 36 3.15 11.08 17.91
N GLY A 37 2.79 10.28 16.89
CA GLY A 37 1.41 9.94 16.56
C GLY A 37 0.76 9.07 17.62
N LYS A 38 -0.56 9.26 17.83
CA LYS A 38 -1.32 8.53 18.85
C LYS A 38 -1.41 7.02 18.59
N LEU A 39 -1.29 6.62 17.33
CA LEU A 39 -1.43 5.25 16.84
C LEU A 39 -0.15 4.79 16.11
N TYR A 40 1.00 5.28 16.55
CA TYR A 40 2.28 5.08 15.87
C TYR A 40 2.61 3.60 15.62
N VAL A 41 2.91 3.30 14.36
CA VAL A 41 3.38 1.99 13.88
C VAL A 41 4.87 2.09 13.53
N PRO A 42 5.78 1.43 14.27
CA PRO A 42 7.23 1.60 14.13
C PRO A 42 7.80 1.43 12.72
N GLU A 43 7.23 0.50 11.94
CA GLU A 43 7.72 0.17 10.61
C GLU A 43 7.06 1.01 9.49
N ALA A 44 6.01 1.78 9.79
CA ALA A 44 5.25 2.51 8.78
C ALA A 44 6.09 3.56 8.04
N GLU A 45 6.98 4.27 8.76
CA GLU A 45 7.86 5.27 8.14
C GLU A 45 8.79 4.65 7.08
N LYS A 46 9.21 3.39 7.26
CA LYS A 46 10.08 2.68 6.31
C LYS A 46 9.37 2.36 4.99
N THR A 47 8.03 2.38 4.96
CA THR A 47 7.24 2.11 3.74
C THR A 47 7.18 3.31 2.80
N ILE A 48 7.47 4.53 3.30
CA ILE A 48 7.33 5.78 2.53
C ILE A 48 8.10 5.75 1.20
N PRO A 49 9.38 5.32 1.11
CA PRO A 49 10.10 5.33 -0.15
C PRO A 49 9.46 4.43 -1.20
N ALA A 50 8.99 3.24 -0.81
CA ALA A 50 8.31 2.31 -1.73
C ALA A 50 6.96 2.87 -2.20
N ILE A 51 6.16 3.44 -1.30
CA ILE A 51 4.88 4.08 -1.63
C ILE A 51 5.10 5.25 -2.60
N ARG A 52 6.14 6.06 -2.41
CA ARG A 52 6.48 7.17 -3.32
C ARG A 52 6.79 6.69 -4.73
N GLU A 53 7.52 5.58 -4.86
CA GLU A 53 7.83 4.99 -6.17
C GLU A 53 6.58 4.44 -6.86
N LEU A 54 5.68 3.79 -6.11
CA LEU A 54 4.39 3.34 -6.64
C LEU A 54 3.51 4.51 -7.09
N LEU A 55 3.45 5.59 -6.31
CA LEU A 55 2.72 6.82 -6.67
C LEU A 55 3.27 7.43 -7.96
N ARG A 56 4.59 7.47 -8.11
CA ARG A 56 5.24 7.97 -9.33
C ARG A 56 4.82 7.15 -10.55
N LYS A 57 4.98 5.83 -10.48
CA LYS A 57 4.59 4.91 -11.57
C LYS A 57 3.11 5.02 -11.93
N ALA A 58 2.24 5.06 -10.93
CA ALA A 58 0.79 5.16 -11.15
C ALA A 58 0.42 6.45 -11.90
N ARG A 59 0.95 7.60 -11.45
CA ARG A 59 0.67 8.92 -12.08
C ARG A 59 1.26 9.06 -13.48
N GLU A 60 2.46 8.53 -13.71
CA GLU A 60 3.10 8.56 -15.04
C GLU A 60 2.37 7.68 -16.06
N SER A 61 1.70 6.62 -15.59
CA SER A 61 0.96 5.69 -16.44
C SER A 61 -0.39 6.24 -16.94
N SER A 62 -0.67 7.54 -16.69
CA SER A 62 -1.94 8.21 -17.03
C SER A 62 -3.17 7.52 -16.42
N ALA A 63 -3.04 7.01 -15.20
CA ALA A 63 -4.15 6.64 -14.33
C ALA A 63 -4.80 7.88 -13.69
#